data_AF-A0A934Y0Y2-F1
#
_entry.id   AF-A0A934Y0Y2-F1
#
_cell.length_a   1.000
_cell.length_b   1.000
_cell.length_c   1.000
_cell.angle_alpha   90.00
_cell.angle_beta   90.00
_cell.angle_gamma   90.00
#
_symmetry.space_group_name_H-M   'P 1'
#
loop_
_entity.id
_entity.type
_entity.pdbx_description
1 polymer ?
#
loop_
_entity_poly.entity_id
_entity_poly.type
_entity_poly.pdbx_seq_one_letter_code
_entity_poly.pdbx_strand_id
1 'polypeptide(L)'
;MKAAGLTGGDGLTALDRGSLTPRHVALLDMDRAWFELIRFKNDRGWRNFNIPRRAIERLLTDSDWYELLIPTAVLTLDSLDKLPVWQEIAESLLKKYAERYYSYRKKAWEEPHLEYAELAADDPNFPEAGSAVGEEQGVYRITVEKSEQTLITQLRAIGDELRRRTYADQHKKLTGANATVELIRFQHHLFEPLIRAGGASVSVKPVALNDGEMRFVSRLKDYCEQHPAEFKNKPLFLLRNLSRGRGVGFFEAGNFYPDFMLPAPRRRQTTHYVHRSKGHPEPELAQRAEAGLRQDNSEIEKRSGTPRSRPTATLFRSRPPRR
;
A
#
# COMPACT_ATOMS: atom_id res chain seq x y z
N MET A 1 1.33 -19.49 15.72
CA MET A 1 1.74 -18.19 16.30
C MET A 1 2.85 -18.43 17.32
N LYS A 2 3.89 -17.58 17.39
CA LYS A 2 4.84 -17.55 18.53
C LYS A 2 4.34 -16.51 19.55
N ALA A 3 4.21 -16.90 20.82
CA ALA A 3 3.84 -16.00 21.90
C ALA A 3 5.04 -15.11 22.27
N ALA A 4 4.80 -13.80 22.44
CA ALA A 4 5.80 -12.84 22.86
C ALA A 4 5.80 -12.77 24.39
N GLY A 5 6.82 -13.36 25.03
CA GLY A 5 6.94 -13.37 26.49
C GLY A 5 8.00 -14.29 27.11
N LEU A 6 8.84 -14.96 26.31
CA LEU A 6 9.97 -15.73 26.83
C LEU A 6 11.24 -14.87 26.70
N THR A 7 11.57 -14.16 27.78
CA THR A 7 12.88 -13.53 27.97
C THR A 7 13.99 -14.57 27.86
N GLY A 8 15.07 -14.18 27.19
CA GLY A 8 16.11 -15.06 26.68
C GLY A 8 16.75 -15.99 27.71
N GLY A 9 16.80 -17.26 27.32
CA GLY A 9 17.70 -18.26 27.85
C GLY A 9 17.97 -19.24 26.71
N ASP A 10 19.24 -19.48 26.40
CA ASP A 10 19.69 -20.42 25.37
C ASP A 10 19.19 -21.83 25.67
N GLY A 11 18.00 -22.14 25.16
CA GLY A 11 17.40 -23.45 25.17
C GLY A 11 16.43 -23.51 24.01
N LEU A 12 16.84 -24.17 22.93
CA LEU A 12 15.96 -24.58 21.84
C LEU A 12 14.93 -25.56 22.42
N THR A 13 13.90 -25.02 23.06
CA THR A 13 12.72 -25.78 23.47
C THR A 13 12.03 -26.21 22.18
N ALA A 14 11.93 -27.52 21.96
CA ALA A 14 11.23 -28.08 20.82
C ALA A 14 9.82 -27.50 20.79
N LEU A 15 9.48 -26.81 19.70
CA LEU A 15 8.15 -26.28 19.48
C LEU A 15 7.30 -27.40 18.88
N ASP A 16 6.24 -27.77 19.59
CA ASP A 16 5.29 -28.77 19.15
C ASP A 16 4.06 -28.11 18.53
N ARG A 17 3.28 -28.89 17.78
CA ARG A 17 1.97 -28.46 17.27
C ARG A 17 0.90 -28.78 18.32
N GLY A 18 0.09 -27.80 18.67
CA GLY A 18 -0.99 -27.96 19.63
C GLY A 18 -2.14 -26.98 19.44
N SER A 19 -3.21 -27.17 20.22
CA SER A 19 -4.39 -26.31 20.25
C SER A 19 -4.95 -26.23 21.67
N LEU A 20 -5.77 -25.21 21.95
CA LEU A 20 -6.51 -25.14 23.21
C LEU A 20 -7.69 -26.12 23.09
N THR A 21 -7.63 -27.20 23.86
CA THR A 21 -8.72 -28.18 23.92
C THR A 21 -9.95 -27.61 24.65
N PRO A 22 -11.14 -28.21 24.54
CA PRO A 22 -12.33 -27.76 25.27
C PRO A 22 -12.14 -27.65 26.79
N ARG A 23 -11.24 -28.46 27.37
CA ARG A 23 -10.87 -28.38 28.78
C ARG A 23 -10.13 -27.09 29.13
N HIS A 24 -9.26 -26.60 28.25
CA HIS A 24 -8.61 -25.30 28.43
C HIS A 24 -9.64 -24.19 28.33
N VAL A 25 -10.50 -24.23 27.31
CA VAL A 25 -11.53 -23.22 27.06
C VAL A 25 -12.47 -23.06 28.25
N ALA A 26 -12.84 -24.17 28.92
CA ALA A 26 -13.68 -24.15 30.11
C ALA A 26 -13.09 -23.40 31.31
N LEU A 27 -11.76 -23.21 31.36
CA LEU A 27 -11.07 -22.52 32.46
C LEU A 27 -10.87 -21.02 32.20
N LEU A 28 -11.05 -20.57 30.96
CA LEU A 28 -10.76 -19.20 30.54
C LEU A 28 -11.84 -18.22 31.00
N ASP A 29 -11.43 -16.97 31.26
CA ASP A 29 -12.36 -15.87 31.48
C ASP A 29 -12.86 -15.35 30.14
N MET A 30 -14.04 -15.85 29.78
CA MET A 30 -14.69 -15.56 28.53
C MET A 30 -15.26 -14.13 28.46
N ASP A 31 -15.63 -13.53 29.59
CA ASP A 31 -16.12 -12.15 29.64
C ASP A 31 -14.97 -11.18 29.41
N ARG A 32 -13.83 -11.42 30.06
CA ARG A 32 -12.59 -10.69 29.78
C ARG A 32 -12.20 -10.78 28.31
N ALA A 33 -12.19 -12.00 27.74
CA ALA A 33 -11.83 -12.19 26.33
C ALA A 33 -12.78 -11.43 25.39
N TRP A 34 -14.08 -11.41 25.72
CA TRP A 34 -15.06 -10.65 24.96
C TRP A 34 -14.87 -9.13 25.08
N PHE A 35 -14.69 -8.59 26.27
CA PHE A 35 -14.43 -7.16 26.47
C PHE A 35 -13.17 -6.70 25.75
N GLU A 36 -12.10 -7.49 25.81
CA GLU A 36 -10.85 -7.22 25.07
C GLU A 36 -11.07 -7.19 23.55
N LEU A 37 -11.94 -8.06 23.03
CA LEU A 37 -12.28 -8.05 21.60
C LEU A 37 -13.17 -6.87 21.21
N ILE A 38 -14.10 -6.46 22.08
CA ILE A 38 -14.91 -5.24 21.88
C ILE A 38 -14.03 -4.00 21.89
N ARG A 39 -13.08 -3.89 22.82
CA ARG A 39 -12.09 -2.81 22.84
C ARG A 39 -11.27 -2.79 21.55
N PHE A 40 -10.72 -3.93 21.15
CA PHE A 40 -9.96 -4.08 19.91
C PHE A 40 -10.72 -3.64 18.66
N LYS A 41 -12.02 -3.99 18.57
CA LYS A 41 -12.93 -3.55 17.51
C LYS A 41 -13.13 -2.02 17.53
N ASN A 42 -13.34 -1.45 18.71
CA ASN A 42 -13.59 -0.02 18.88
C ASN A 42 -12.36 0.82 18.51
N ASP A 43 -11.17 0.39 18.92
CA ASP A 43 -9.89 1.06 18.58
C ASP A 43 -9.68 1.13 17.05
N ARG A 44 -10.26 0.20 16.29
CA ARG A 44 -10.21 0.16 14.82
C ARG A 44 -11.40 0.81 14.13
N GLY A 45 -12.37 1.31 14.89
CA GLY A 45 -13.55 1.98 14.35
C GLY A 45 -14.51 1.06 13.60
N TRP A 46 -14.49 -0.26 13.83
CA TRP A 46 -15.35 -1.25 13.15
C TRP A 46 -16.79 -1.23 13.68
N ARG A 47 -17.49 -0.09 13.59
CA ARG A 47 -18.81 0.13 14.22
C ARG A 47 -19.88 -0.87 13.78
N ASN A 48 -19.80 -1.34 12.54
CA ASN A 48 -20.69 -2.31 11.90
C ASN A 48 -20.41 -3.78 12.27
N PHE A 49 -19.36 -4.09 13.04
CA PHE A 49 -19.04 -5.46 13.41
C PHE A 49 -19.69 -5.86 14.74
N ASN A 50 -20.76 -6.66 14.72
CA ASN A 50 -21.39 -7.15 15.94
C ASN A 50 -20.77 -8.48 16.41
N ILE A 51 -20.35 -8.54 17.67
CA ILE A 51 -19.69 -9.71 18.27
C ILE A 51 -20.51 -10.14 19.50
N PRO A 52 -21.41 -11.14 19.37
CA PRO A 52 -22.16 -11.63 20.51
C PRO A 52 -21.24 -12.44 21.43
N ARG A 53 -21.42 -12.29 22.75
CA ARG A 53 -20.60 -12.94 23.77
C ARG A 53 -20.46 -14.46 23.60
N ARG A 54 -21.58 -15.13 23.30
CA ARG A 54 -21.69 -16.57 22.99
C ARG A 54 -20.95 -17.02 21.72
N ALA A 55 -20.54 -16.11 20.83
CA ALA A 55 -19.70 -16.48 19.69
C ALA A 55 -18.24 -16.74 20.09
N ILE A 56 -17.76 -16.12 21.17
CA ILE A 56 -16.37 -16.27 21.64
C ILE A 56 -16.12 -17.72 22.06
N GLU A 57 -16.98 -18.23 22.94
CA GLU A 57 -16.88 -19.59 23.46
C GLU A 57 -17.03 -20.64 22.35
N ARG A 58 -18.03 -20.47 21.47
CA ARG A 58 -18.22 -21.38 20.32
C ARG A 58 -17.01 -21.41 19.40
N LEU A 59 -16.39 -20.25 19.13
CA LEU A 59 -15.23 -20.16 18.26
C LEU A 59 -13.98 -20.79 18.90
N LEU A 60 -13.74 -20.57 20.19
CA LEU A 60 -12.58 -21.15 20.88
C LEU A 60 -12.71 -22.66 21.13
N THR A 61 -13.94 -23.17 21.22
CA THR A 61 -14.20 -24.62 21.38
C THR A 61 -13.80 -25.41 20.13
N ASP A 62 -13.90 -24.79 18.96
CA ASP A 62 -13.44 -25.34 17.69
C ASP A 62 -11.94 -25.04 17.50
N SER A 63 -11.13 -26.08 17.24
CA SER A 63 -9.69 -25.94 16.99
C SER A 63 -9.31 -25.98 15.51
N ASP A 64 -10.25 -26.23 14.59
CA ASP A 64 -9.94 -26.52 13.18
C ASP A 64 -9.44 -25.28 12.41
N TRP A 65 -9.61 -24.10 12.97
CA TRP A 65 -9.25 -22.83 12.33
C TRP A 65 -7.88 -22.28 12.73
N TYR A 66 -7.15 -22.94 13.65
CA TYR A 66 -5.83 -22.49 14.08
C TYR A 66 -4.89 -23.63 14.49
N GLU A 67 -3.59 -23.38 14.39
CA GLU A 67 -2.53 -24.25 14.91
C GLU A 67 -1.54 -23.41 15.74
N LEU A 68 -1.24 -23.86 16.96
CA LEU A 68 -0.25 -23.25 17.83
C LEU A 68 1.07 -23.98 17.70
N LEU A 69 2.16 -23.21 17.64
CA LEU A 69 3.52 -23.72 17.76
C LEU A 69 4.00 -23.36 19.16
N ILE A 70 3.87 -24.30 20.09
CA ILE A 70 4.06 -24.08 21.52
C ILE A 70 4.64 -25.35 22.16
N PRO A 71 5.54 -25.25 23.15
CA PRO A 71 6.03 -26.43 23.85
C PRO A 71 4.86 -27.18 24.50
N THR A 72 4.81 -28.51 24.36
CA THR A 72 3.72 -29.33 24.94
C THR A 72 3.54 -29.08 26.44
N ALA A 73 4.63 -28.85 27.16
CA ALA A 73 4.63 -28.53 28.59
C ALA A 73 3.86 -27.24 28.95
N VAL A 74 3.56 -26.34 28.02
CA VAL A 74 2.73 -25.15 28.30
C VAL A 74 1.24 -25.47 28.15
N LEU A 75 0.87 -26.49 27.39
CA LEU A 75 -0.51 -26.96 27.22
C LEU A 75 -0.89 -28.10 28.18
N THR A 76 0.02 -28.55 29.04
CA THR A 76 -0.31 -29.56 30.05
C THR A 76 -1.15 -28.93 31.18
N LEU A 77 -2.27 -29.59 31.48
CA LEU A 77 -3.19 -29.23 32.57
C LEU A 77 -2.65 -29.71 33.93
N ASP A 78 -1.48 -29.22 34.33
CA ASP A 78 -0.80 -29.60 35.58
C ASP A 78 -0.70 -28.45 36.60
N SER A 79 -0.82 -27.19 36.16
CA SER A 79 -0.74 -25.99 37.00
C SER A 79 -1.67 -24.89 36.49
N LEU A 80 -2.32 -24.19 37.43
CA LEU A 80 -3.16 -23.02 37.16
C LEU A 80 -2.33 -21.76 36.84
N ASP A 81 -1.02 -21.76 37.10
CA ASP A 81 -0.13 -20.63 36.76
C ASP A 81 -0.03 -20.39 35.25
N LYS A 82 -0.43 -21.39 34.44
CA LYS A 82 -0.49 -21.32 32.98
C LYS A 82 -1.77 -20.67 32.46
N LEU A 83 -2.78 -20.48 33.31
CA LEU A 83 -4.07 -19.91 32.92
C LEU A 83 -3.95 -18.52 32.28
N PRO A 84 -3.13 -17.57 32.80
CA PRO A 84 -2.91 -16.29 32.14
C PRO A 84 -2.34 -16.43 30.74
N VAL A 85 -1.44 -17.41 30.52
CA VAL A 85 -0.84 -17.67 29.20
C VAL A 85 -1.90 -18.18 28.23
N TRP A 86 -2.76 -19.12 28.66
CA TRP A 86 -3.86 -19.61 27.82
C TRP A 86 -4.87 -18.50 27.48
N GLN A 87 -5.14 -17.61 28.44
CA GLN A 87 -5.99 -16.45 28.25
C GLN A 87 -5.41 -15.50 27.18
N GLU A 88 -4.13 -15.17 27.25
CA GLU A 88 -3.47 -14.32 26.24
C GLU A 88 -3.45 -14.96 24.84
N ILE A 89 -3.24 -16.29 24.78
CA ILE A 89 -3.32 -17.04 23.52
C ILE A 89 -4.72 -16.93 22.93
N ALA A 90 -5.76 -17.18 23.74
CA ALA A 90 -7.15 -17.10 23.30
C ALA A 90 -7.51 -15.68 22.82
N GLU A 91 -7.17 -14.64 23.59
CA GLU A 91 -7.40 -13.24 23.21
C GLU A 91 -6.68 -12.89 21.88
N SER A 92 -5.44 -13.34 21.71
CA SER A 92 -4.67 -13.12 20.48
C SER A 92 -5.28 -13.84 19.28
N LEU A 93 -5.71 -15.09 19.47
CA LEU A 93 -6.40 -15.88 18.44
C LEU A 93 -7.70 -15.19 17.99
N LEU A 94 -8.52 -14.76 18.95
CA LEU A 94 -9.77 -14.04 18.69
C LEU A 94 -9.55 -12.74 17.93
N LYS A 95 -8.56 -11.93 18.34
CA LYS A 95 -8.21 -10.66 17.68
C LYS A 95 -7.81 -10.89 16.21
N LYS A 96 -7.00 -11.93 15.94
CA LYS A 96 -6.62 -12.29 14.56
C LYS A 96 -7.78 -12.82 13.73
N TYR A 97 -8.64 -13.65 14.32
CA TYR A 97 -9.83 -14.14 13.63
C TYR A 97 -10.76 -12.98 13.26
N ALA A 98 -11.03 -12.07 14.21
CA ALA A 98 -11.85 -10.89 14.01
C ALA A 98 -11.34 -10.01 12.86
N GLU A 99 -10.03 -9.76 12.82
CA GLU A 99 -9.39 -9.00 11.74
C GLU A 99 -9.54 -9.67 10.37
N ARG A 100 -9.29 -10.98 10.29
CA ARG A 100 -9.43 -11.73 9.05
C ARG A 100 -10.87 -11.80 8.58
N TYR A 101 -11.81 -12.08 9.47
CA TYR A 101 -13.24 -12.16 9.16
C TYR A 101 -13.79 -10.81 8.70
N TYR A 102 -13.44 -9.73 9.40
CA TYR A 102 -13.86 -8.38 9.03
C TYR A 102 -13.33 -7.99 7.66
N SER A 103 -12.03 -8.23 7.41
CA SER A 103 -11.40 -7.94 6.12
C SER A 103 -12.03 -8.72 4.97
N TYR A 104 -12.31 -10.01 5.18
CA TYR A 104 -13.00 -10.86 4.20
C TYR A 104 -14.40 -10.34 3.86
N ARG A 105 -15.21 -10.00 4.87
CA ARG A 105 -16.56 -9.46 4.68
C ARG A 105 -16.56 -8.08 4.03
N LYS A 106 -15.61 -7.23 4.43
CA LYS A 106 -15.41 -5.90 3.84
C LYS A 106 -15.11 -6.03 2.35
N LYS A 107 -14.17 -6.90 1.97
CA LYS A 107 -13.81 -7.16 0.58
C LYS A 107 -14.99 -7.65 -0.25
N ALA A 108 -15.72 -8.66 0.23
CA ALA A 108 -16.89 -9.19 -0.46
C ALA A 108 -17.99 -8.12 -0.69
N TRP A 109 -18.05 -7.11 0.18
CA TRP A 109 -18.95 -5.97 -0.01
C TRP A 109 -18.37 -4.92 -0.98
N GLU A 110 -17.06 -4.70 -0.99
CA GLU A 110 -16.40 -3.72 -1.88
C GLU A 110 -16.36 -4.17 -3.33
N GLU A 111 -16.15 -5.47 -3.57
CA GLU A 111 -16.00 -6.07 -4.91
C GLU A 111 -17.09 -5.65 -5.92
N PRO A 112 -18.40 -5.74 -5.64
CA PRO A 112 -19.44 -5.33 -6.59
C PRO A 112 -19.52 -3.81 -6.82
N HIS A 113 -18.86 -3.00 -5.99
CA HIS A 113 -18.89 -1.54 -6.07
C HIS A 113 -17.62 -0.94 -6.69
N LEU A 114 -16.71 -1.78 -7.19
CA LEU A 114 -15.51 -1.33 -7.91
C LEU A 114 -15.89 -0.94 -9.35
N GLU A 115 -15.73 0.35 -9.67
CA GLU A 115 -15.97 0.87 -11.01
C GLU A 115 -14.65 1.27 -11.69
N TYR A 116 -14.61 1.06 -13.00
CA TYR A 116 -13.60 1.63 -13.88
C TYR A 116 -13.86 3.13 -14.06
N ALA A 117 -12.87 3.96 -13.70
CA ALA A 117 -12.87 5.38 -13.94
C ALA A 117 -11.89 5.72 -15.07
N GLU A 118 -12.37 6.52 -16.04
CA GLU A 118 -11.52 7.17 -17.03
C GLU A 118 -10.79 8.35 -16.36
N LEU A 119 -9.49 8.51 -16.66
CA LEU A 119 -8.74 9.70 -16.27
C LEU A 119 -9.09 10.86 -17.22
N ALA A 120 -9.80 11.85 -16.70
CA ALA A 120 -10.02 13.12 -17.40
C ALA A 120 -8.87 14.10 -17.14
N ALA A 121 -8.66 15.08 -18.01
CA ALA A 121 -7.55 16.04 -17.90
C ALA A 121 -7.58 16.90 -16.62
N ASP A 122 -8.76 17.02 -15.99
CA ASP A 122 -9.02 17.71 -14.74
C ASP A 122 -9.04 16.77 -13.51
N ASP A 123 -8.58 15.52 -13.66
CA ASP A 123 -8.61 14.56 -12.55
C ASP A 123 -7.78 15.08 -11.36
N PRO A 124 -8.30 15.01 -10.11
CA PRO A 124 -7.59 15.47 -8.92
C PRO A 124 -6.24 14.78 -8.65
N ASN A 125 -5.97 13.63 -9.28
CA ASN A 125 -4.67 12.96 -9.23
C ASN A 125 -3.61 13.66 -10.10
N PHE A 126 -4.01 14.63 -10.92
CA PHE A 126 -3.10 15.49 -11.65
C PHE A 126 -2.78 16.74 -10.82
N PRO A 127 -1.49 17.11 -10.73
CA PRO A 127 -1.11 18.28 -9.98
C PRO A 127 -1.63 19.54 -10.66
N GLU A 128 -2.46 20.30 -9.93
CA GLU A 128 -3.03 21.56 -10.40
C GLU A 128 -1.92 22.56 -10.71
N ALA A 129 -1.97 23.15 -11.91
CA ALA A 129 -1.21 24.35 -12.22
C ALA A 129 -1.67 25.49 -11.29
N GLY A 130 -0.74 26.28 -10.77
CA GLY A 130 -1.11 27.41 -9.92
C GLY A 130 -2.00 28.41 -10.67
N SER A 131 -3.01 28.93 -9.98
CA SER A 131 -4.02 29.86 -10.55
C SER A 131 -3.53 31.31 -10.68
N ALA A 132 -2.26 31.58 -10.41
CA ALA A 132 -1.67 32.92 -10.44
C ALA A 132 -1.10 33.26 -11.84
N VAL A 133 -0.57 34.47 -12.03
CA VAL A 133 0.00 34.93 -13.30
C VAL A 133 1.52 34.86 -13.26
N GLY A 134 2.17 34.45 -14.36
CA GLY A 134 3.63 34.43 -14.47
C GLY A 134 4.29 33.18 -13.88
N GLU A 135 5.34 33.35 -13.06
CA GLU A 135 6.14 32.24 -12.50
C GLU A 135 5.34 31.28 -11.61
N GLU A 136 4.16 31.70 -11.15
CA GLU A 136 3.30 30.91 -10.27
C GLU A 136 2.29 30.02 -11.02
N GLN A 137 2.25 30.05 -12.36
CA GLN A 137 1.42 29.15 -13.19
C GLN A 137 1.94 27.72 -13.28
N GLY A 138 3.18 27.49 -12.86
CA GLY A 138 3.83 26.18 -13.00
C GLY A 138 3.16 25.11 -12.14
N VAL A 139 3.17 23.87 -12.66
CA VAL A 139 2.81 22.66 -11.89
C VAL A 139 3.82 22.41 -10.77
N TYR A 140 5.11 22.59 -11.05
CA TYR A 140 6.18 22.47 -10.06
C TYR A 140 6.58 23.82 -9.49
N ARG A 141 6.64 23.90 -8.16
CA ARG A 141 7.22 25.01 -7.40
C ARG A 141 8.42 24.51 -6.62
N ILE A 142 9.59 25.03 -6.94
CA ILE A 142 10.84 24.74 -6.24
C ILE A 142 11.21 25.97 -5.41
N THR A 143 11.23 25.82 -4.09
CA THR A 143 11.67 26.86 -3.15
C THR A 143 13.08 26.53 -2.71
N VAL A 144 13.99 27.48 -2.82
CA VAL A 144 15.41 27.32 -2.50
C VAL A 144 15.85 28.47 -1.60
N GLU A 145 16.70 28.19 -0.62
CA GLU A 145 17.32 29.24 0.19
C GLU A 145 18.18 30.19 -0.66
N LYS A 146 18.17 31.48 -0.31
CA LYS A 146 18.94 32.51 -1.02
C LYS A 146 20.45 32.29 -1.00
N SER A 147 20.97 31.48 -0.09
CA SER A 147 22.38 31.10 0.01
C SER A 147 22.84 30.22 -1.17
N GLU A 148 21.91 29.47 -1.79
CA GLU A 148 22.20 28.49 -2.85
C GLU A 148 22.28 29.12 -4.24
N GLN A 149 23.12 30.14 -4.42
CA GLN A 149 23.20 30.95 -5.65
C GLN A 149 23.49 30.12 -6.92
N THR A 150 24.36 29.11 -6.81
CA THR A 150 24.67 28.19 -7.91
C THR A 150 23.43 27.39 -8.35
N LEU A 151 22.71 26.83 -7.38
CA LEU A 151 21.50 26.04 -7.64
C LEU A 151 20.38 26.92 -8.21
N ILE A 152 20.21 28.14 -7.70
CA ILE A 152 19.23 29.11 -8.21
C ILE A 152 19.51 29.41 -9.69
N THR A 153 20.76 29.65 -10.06
CA THR A 153 21.15 29.94 -11.44
C THR A 153 20.87 28.76 -12.37
N GLN A 154 21.23 27.55 -11.94
CA GLN A 154 20.95 26.31 -12.66
C GLN A 154 19.43 26.09 -12.84
N LEU A 155 18.65 26.26 -11.78
CA LEU A 155 17.20 26.08 -11.82
C LEU A 155 16.50 27.08 -12.74
N ARG A 156 16.96 28.35 -12.76
CA ARG A 156 16.43 29.36 -13.69
C ARG A 156 16.68 28.98 -15.15
N ALA A 157 17.89 28.53 -15.47
CA ALA A 157 18.22 28.07 -16.83
C ALA A 157 17.32 26.91 -17.26
N ILE A 158 17.16 25.88 -16.41
CA ILE A 158 16.27 24.75 -16.69
C ILE A 158 14.81 25.18 -16.79
N GLY A 159 14.36 26.09 -15.92
CA GLY A 159 13.01 26.65 -15.99
C GLY A 159 12.73 27.30 -17.33
N ASP A 160 13.69 28.05 -17.88
CA ASP A 160 13.57 28.67 -19.20
C ASP A 160 13.60 27.64 -20.34
N GLU A 161 14.46 26.64 -20.27
CA GLU A 161 14.51 25.54 -21.26
C GLU A 161 13.18 24.75 -21.29
N LEU A 162 12.58 24.49 -20.13
CA LEU A 162 11.29 23.82 -20.02
C LEU A 162 10.15 24.67 -20.58
N ARG A 163 10.12 25.98 -20.28
CA ARG A 163 9.12 26.92 -20.83
C ARG A 163 9.19 27.02 -22.35
N ARG A 164 10.41 27.02 -22.91
CA ARG A 164 10.65 27.04 -24.37
C ARG A 164 10.50 25.67 -25.03
N ARG A 165 10.28 24.60 -24.26
CA ARG A 165 10.26 23.20 -24.73
C ARG A 165 11.55 22.76 -25.43
N THR A 166 12.68 23.36 -25.07
CA THR A 166 14.01 23.03 -25.61
C THR A 166 14.80 22.06 -24.72
N TYR A 167 14.28 21.76 -23.52
CA TYR A 167 14.89 20.81 -22.60
C TYR A 167 14.92 19.37 -23.17
N ALA A 168 16.10 18.88 -23.51
CA ALA A 168 16.29 17.58 -24.15
C ALA A 168 16.99 16.53 -23.26
N ASP A 169 17.58 16.95 -22.13
CA ASP A 169 18.32 16.07 -21.24
C ASP A 169 17.40 14.96 -20.70
N GLN A 170 17.83 13.71 -20.85
CA GLN A 170 17.11 12.54 -20.31
C GLN A 170 17.17 12.48 -18.79
N HIS A 171 18.30 12.91 -18.24
CA HIS A 171 18.56 12.94 -16.81
C HIS A 171 19.58 14.04 -16.51
N LYS A 172 19.25 14.96 -15.60
CA LYS A 172 20.14 16.05 -15.20
C LYS A 172 20.14 16.23 -13.70
N LYS A 173 21.33 16.28 -13.11
CA LYS A 173 21.54 16.57 -11.69
C LYS A 173 22.12 17.96 -11.52
N LEU A 174 21.45 18.76 -10.70
CA LEU A 174 21.82 20.11 -10.29
C LEU A 174 22.32 20.05 -8.84
N THR A 175 23.40 20.74 -8.56
CA THR A 175 24.10 20.67 -7.26
C THR A 175 24.40 22.07 -6.77
N GLY A 176 23.86 22.39 -5.60
CA GLY A 176 24.23 23.55 -4.80
C GLY A 176 25.25 23.19 -3.72
N ALA A 177 25.40 24.08 -2.75
CA ALA A 177 26.27 23.87 -1.59
C ALA A 177 25.69 22.82 -0.63
N ASN A 178 24.39 22.92 -0.31
CA ASN A 178 23.71 22.03 0.64
C ASN A 178 22.46 21.36 0.07
N ALA A 179 22.16 21.58 -1.20
CA ALA A 179 21.00 21.02 -1.89
C ALA A 179 21.35 20.41 -3.24
N THR A 180 20.57 19.42 -3.64
CA THR A 180 20.63 18.77 -4.95
C THR A 180 19.22 18.63 -5.52
N VAL A 181 19.08 18.92 -6.81
CA VAL A 181 17.84 18.71 -7.56
C VAL A 181 18.15 17.88 -8.78
N GLU A 182 17.40 16.81 -8.98
CA GLU A 182 17.63 15.85 -10.06
C GLU A 182 16.35 15.72 -10.86
N LEU A 183 16.45 15.87 -12.18
CA LEU A 183 15.34 15.85 -13.13
C LEU A 183 15.51 14.66 -14.06
N ILE A 184 14.48 13.83 -14.18
CA ILE A 184 14.45 12.71 -15.11
C ILE A 184 13.26 12.82 -16.05
N ARG A 185 13.53 12.67 -17.35
CA ARG A 185 12.49 12.53 -18.38
C ARG A 185 12.19 11.07 -18.58
N PHE A 186 10.91 10.73 -18.65
CA PHE A 186 10.48 9.36 -18.90
C PHE A 186 9.22 9.40 -19.75
N GLN A 187 9.36 9.13 -21.05
CA GLN A 187 8.31 9.36 -22.06
C GLN A 187 7.02 8.59 -21.81
N HIS A 188 7.12 7.55 -21.00
CA HIS A 188 6.00 6.72 -20.59
C HIS A 188 5.33 7.25 -19.30
N HIS A 189 5.74 8.39 -18.75
CA HIS A 189 5.09 9.04 -17.61
C HIS A 189 4.18 10.19 -18.06
N LEU A 190 3.03 10.36 -17.41
CA LEU A 190 2.04 11.38 -17.78
C LEU A 190 2.46 12.82 -17.47
N PHE A 191 3.53 13.01 -16.68
CA PHE A 191 4.13 14.31 -16.35
C PHE A 191 5.64 14.27 -16.51
N GLU A 192 6.20 15.19 -17.27
CA GLU A 192 7.65 15.34 -17.41
C GLU A 192 8.08 16.78 -17.12
N PRO A 193 9.27 16.99 -16.53
CA PRO A 193 10.15 15.97 -15.93
C PRO A 193 9.69 15.57 -14.53
N LEU A 194 10.11 14.39 -14.07
CA LEU A 194 10.01 13.98 -12.67
C LEU A 194 11.19 14.55 -11.88
N ILE A 195 10.92 15.04 -10.66
CA ILE A 195 11.91 15.78 -9.85
C ILE A 195 12.18 15.03 -8.55
N ARG A 196 13.45 14.80 -8.25
CA ARG A 196 13.97 14.42 -6.93
C ARG A 196 14.70 15.62 -6.33
N ALA A 197 14.49 15.88 -5.04
CA ALA A 197 15.19 16.93 -4.32
C ALA A 197 15.78 16.37 -3.03
N GLY A 198 16.98 16.79 -2.66
CA GLY A 198 17.65 16.39 -1.43
C GLY A 198 18.44 17.55 -0.83
N GLY A 199 18.42 17.66 0.49
CA GLY A 199 18.99 18.79 1.24
C GLY A 199 17.90 19.60 1.94
N ALA A 200 18.25 20.24 3.06
CA ALA A 200 17.30 21.03 3.86
C ALA A 200 16.97 22.39 3.23
N SER A 201 17.87 22.92 2.38
CA SER A 201 17.76 24.24 1.74
C SER A 201 16.89 24.23 0.47
N VAL A 202 16.22 23.11 0.14
CA VAL A 202 15.34 22.98 -1.02
C VAL A 202 14.03 22.27 -0.69
N SER A 203 12.92 22.80 -1.22
CA SER A 203 11.59 22.20 -1.10
C SER A 203 10.88 22.22 -2.45
N VAL A 204 10.10 21.18 -2.76
CA VAL A 204 9.39 21.04 -4.05
C VAL A 204 7.92 20.72 -3.81
N LYS A 205 7.04 21.40 -4.55
CA LYS A 205 5.60 21.10 -4.62
C LYS A 205 5.19 20.84 -6.08
N PRO A 206 4.43 19.77 -6.38
CA PRO A 206 4.13 18.61 -5.54
C PRO A 206 5.39 17.93 -5.00
N VAL A 207 5.22 17.13 -3.94
CA VAL A 207 6.33 16.47 -3.22
C VAL A 207 7.30 15.81 -4.20
N ALA A 208 8.61 16.07 -4.08
CA ALA A 208 9.61 15.44 -4.93
C ALA A 208 9.66 13.91 -4.75
N LEU A 209 10.28 13.21 -5.70
CA LEU A 209 10.64 11.80 -5.54
C LEU A 209 11.67 11.64 -4.43
N ASN A 210 11.56 10.56 -3.67
CA ASN A 210 12.63 10.10 -2.79
C ASN A 210 13.64 9.22 -3.56
N ASP A 211 14.77 8.88 -2.93
CA ASP A 211 15.84 8.12 -3.58
C ASP A 211 15.39 6.73 -4.09
N GLY A 212 14.45 6.09 -3.39
CA GLY A 212 13.89 4.80 -3.81
C GLY A 212 13.03 4.93 -5.05
N GLU A 213 12.15 5.93 -5.07
CA GLU A 213 11.30 6.25 -6.22
C GLU A 213 12.15 6.65 -7.44
N MET A 214 13.15 7.50 -7.23
CA MET A 214 14.07 7.91 -8.30
C MET A 214 14.77 6.70 -8.92
N ARG A 215 15.33 5.80 -8.10
CA ARG A 215 15.95 4.55 -8.60
C ARG A 215 14.97 3.67 -9.35
N PHE A 216 13.72 3.59 -8.91
CA PHE A 216 12.69 2.81 -9.59
C PHE A 216 12.40 3.39 -10.97
N VAL A 217 12.16 4.70 -11.07
CA VAL A 217 11.90 5.39 -12.34
C VAL A 217 13.08 5.26 -13.30
N SER A 218 14.32 5.45 -12.82
CA SER A 218 15.52 5.27 -13.64
C SER A 218 15.62 3.85 -14.20
N ARG A 219 15.46 2.83 -13.35
CA ARG A 219 15.53 1.42 -13.80
C ARG A 219 14.42 1.06 -14.78
N LEU A 220 13.21 1.55 -14.53
CA LEU A 220 12.07 1.30 -15.43
C LEU A 220 12.28 1.98 -16.78
N LYS A 221 12.81 3.21 -16.79
CA LYS A 221 13.21 3.91 -18.01
C LYS A 221 14.24 3.10 -18.79
N ASP A 222 15.33 2.71 -18.13
CA ASP A 222 16.41 1.93 -18.76
C ASP A 222 15.87 0.60 -19.33
N TYR A 223 14.98 -0.08 -18.60
CA TYR A 223 14.33 -1.30 -19.08
C TYR A 223 13.52 -1.06 -20.36
N CYS A 224 12.71 0.00 -20.39
CA CYS A 224 11.89 0.33 -21.55
C CYS A 224 12.74 0.67 -22.79
N GLU A 225 13.86 1.35 -22.59
CA GLU A 225 14.80 1.72 -23.67
C GLU A 225 15.59 0.53 -24.20
N GLN A 226 15.87 -0.46 -23.35
CA GLN A 226 16.55 -1.70 -23.75
C GLN A 226 15.62 -2.70 -24.45
N HIS A 227 14.31 -2.64 -24.19
CA HIS A 227 13.31 -3.59 -24.71
C HIS A 227 12.20 -2.91 -25.54
N PRO A 228 12.50 -2.01 -26.50
CA PRO A 228 11.48 -1.21 -27.19
C PRO A 228 10.47 -2.07 -27.98
N ALA A 229 10.90 -3.25 -28.44
CA ALA A 229 10.04 -4.20 -29.15
C ALA A 229 8.87 -4.72 -28.28
N GLU A 230 9.06 -4.84 -26.96
CA GLU A 230 8.02 -5.31 -26.02
C GLU A 230 6.88 -4.29 -25.89
N PHE A 231 7.19 -3.00 -26.09
CA PHE A 231 6.26 -1.89 -25.86
C PHE A 231 5.59 -1.36 -27.13
N LYS A 232 5.98 -1.81 -28.33
CA LYS A 232 5.47 -1.32 -29.62
C LYS A 232 3.93 -1.43 -29.77
N ASN A 233 3.35 -2.53 -29.28
CA ASN A 233 1.90 -2.78 -29.30
C ASN A 233 1.28 -2.74 -27.89
N LYS A 234 2.10 -2.39 -26.89
CA LYS A 234 1.80 -2.44 -25.47
C LYS A 234 2.45 -1.21 -24.81
N PRO A 235 1.92 0.00 -25.04
CA PRO A 235 2.46 1.20 -24.42
C PRO A 235 2.30 1.14 -22.89
N LEU A 236 3.43 1.07 -22.18
CA LEU A 236 3.46 1.17 -20.74
C LEU A 236 3.26 2.63 -20.35
N PHE A 237 2.44 2.88 -19.33
CA PHE A 237 2.34 4.21 -18.74
C PHE A 237 2.62 4.15 -17.24
N LEU A 238 3.45 5.05 -16.73
CA LEU A 238 3.67 5.25 -15.32
C LEU A 238 2.86 6.46 -14.87
N LEU A 239 2.06 6.30 -13.84
CA LEU A 239 1.34 7.39 -13.19
C LEU A 239 1.76 7.47 -11.74
N ARG A 240 2.32 8.62 -11.33
CA ARG A 240 2.48 8.92 -9.92
C ARG A 240 1.14 9.25 -9.28
N ASN A 241 0.88 8.66 -8.12
CA ASN A 241 -0.32 8.91 -7.35
C ASN A 241 -0.08 10.05 -6.36
N LEU A 242 -0.93 11.08 -6.39
CA LEU A 242 -0.88 12.14 -5.38
C LEU A 242 -1.56 11.63 -4.10
N SER A 243 -0.77 11.10 -3.17
CA SER A 243 -1.30 10.44 -1.98
C SER A 243 -2.14 11.38 -1.08
N ARG A 244 -3.20 10.78 -0.50
CA ARG A 244 -4.16 11.33 0.49
C ARG A 244 -5.09 12.46 -0.01
N GLY A 245 -6.38 12.13 -0.09
CA GLY A 245 -7.49 13.07 -0.32
C GLY A 245 -7.86 13.32 -1.78
N ARG A 246 -6.91 13.19 -2.72
CA ARG A 246 -7.15 13.40 -4.16
C ARG A 246 -6.73 12.24 -5.08
N GLY A 247 -5.75 11.42 -4.68
CA GLY A 247 -5.26 10.30 -5.47
C GLY A 247 -6.13 9.05 -5.45
N VAL A 248 -5.73 8.06 -6.26
CA VAL A 248 -6.37 6.75 -6.36
C VAL A 248 -5.96 5.89 -5.17
N GLY A 249 -6.92 5.50 -4.33
CA GLY A 249 -6.70 4.63 -3.17
C GLY A 249 -7.38 3.27 -3.36
N PHE A 250 -6.74 2.23 -2.83
CA PHE A 250 -7.32 0.89 -2.77
C PHE A 250 -7.88 0.65 -1.37
N PHE A 251 -9.18 0.36 -1.32
CA PHE A 251 -9.87 0.11 -0.07
C PHE A 251 -9.51 -1.26 0.53
N GLU A 252 -9.12 -2.21 -0.33
CA GLU A 252 -8.75 -3.59 0.01
C GLU A 252 -7.51 -3.69 0.90
N ALA A 253 -6.55 -2.75 0.80
CA ALA A 253 -5.30 -2.77 1.55
C ALA A 253 -5.26 -1.71 2.68
N GLY A 254 -6.40 -1.41 3.29
CA GLY A 254 -6.45 -0.60 4.51
C GLY A 254 -6.07 0.87 4.32
N ASN A 255 -6.69 1.55 3.34
CA ASN A 255 -6.32 2.90 2.90
C ASN A 255 -4.91 2.95 2.31
N PHE A 256 -4.59 1.97 1.48
CA PHE A 256 -3.34 1.94 0.74
C PHE A 256 -3.41 2.90 -0.45
N TYR A 257 -2.40 3.76 -0.57
CA TYR A 257 -2.21 4.65 -1.69
C TYR A 257 -0.83 4.33 -2.27
N PRO A 258 -0.75 3.59 -3.40
CA PRO A 258 0.55 3.29 -4.01
C PRO A 258 1.17 4.59 -4.50
N ASP A 259 2.50 4.71 -4.45
CA ASP A 259 3.20 5.91 -4.95
C ASP A 259 3.17 5.97 -6.49
N PHE A 260 3.18 4.81 -7.14
CA PHE A 260 3.11 4.66 -8.59
C PHE A 260 2.09 3.61 -9.03
N MET A 261 1.47 3.85 -10.18
CA MET A 261 0.56 2.94 -10.84
C MET A 261 1.06 2.67 -12.27
N LEU A 262 1.05 1.39 -12.65
CA LEU A 262 1.42 0.93 -13.98
C LEU A 262 0.21 0.24 -14.63
N PRO A 263 -0.60 0.95 -15.44
CA PRO A 263 -1.66 0.32 -16.23
C PRO A 263 -1.00 -0.51 -17.33
N ALA A 264 -1.20 -1.83 -17.31
CA ALA A 264 -0.68 -2.68 -18.37
C ALA A 264 -1.65 -2.67 -19.58
N PRO A 265 -1.16 -2.42 -20.80
CA PRO A 265 -1.97 -2.52 -22.01
C PRO A 265 -2.22 -3.99 -22.40
N ARG A 266 -3.48 -4.39 -22.22
CA ARG A 266 -4.20 -5.59 -22.70
C ARG A 266 -3.40 -6.81 -23.18
N ARG A 267 -3.56 -7.90 -22.43
CA ARG A 267 -4.41 -9.02 -22.90
C ARG A 267 -5.64 -9.27 -22.02
N ARG A 268 -5.58 -8.90 -20.74
CA ARG A 268 -6.70 -8.82 -19.79
C ARG A 268 -6.42 -7.65 -18.84
N GLN A 269 -7.47 -7.02 -18.31
CA GLN A 269 -7.39 -5.80 -17.50
C GLN A 269 -6.67 -6.12 -16.19
N THR A 270 -5.35 -5.91 -16.15
CA THR A 270 -4.54 -6.09 -14.95
C THR A 270 -3.68 -4.85 -14.74
N THR A 271 -4.09 -3.97 -13.84
CA THR A 271 -3.23 -2.88 -13.36
C THR A 271 -2.23 -3.46 -12.38
N HIS A 272 -0.95 -3.26 -12.64
CA HIS A 272 0.11 -3.73 -11.73
C HIS A 272 0.51 -2.56 -10.82
N TYR A 273 0.54 -2.82 -9.52
CA TYR A 273 0.89 -1.83 -8.51
C TYR A 273 2.31 -2.09 -8.03
N VAL A 274 3.12 -1.04 -8.00
CA VAL A 274 4.47 -1.13 -7.44
C VAL A 274 4.53 -0.22 -6.22
N HIS A 275 4.71 -0.82 -5.05
CA HIS A 275 5.03 -0.09 -3.83
C HIS A 275 6.27 -0.69 -3.20
N ARG A 276 7.18 0.20 -2.79
CA ARG A 276 8.35 -0.16 -1.99
C ARG A 276 8.05 0.28 -0.55
N SER A 277 7.75 -0.68 0.32
CA SER A 277 7.52 -0.34 1.73
C SER A 277 8.77 0.31 2.31
N LYS A 278 8.59 1.42 3.01
CA LYS A 278 9.60 1.95 3.90
C LYS A 278 9.53 1.13 5.19
N GLY A 279 10.44 0.16 5.32
CA GLY A 279 10.48 -0.79 6.43
C GLY A 279 10.06 -2.19 5.98
N HIS A 280 10.90 -3.17 6.30
CA HIS A 280 10.73 -4.59 5.94
C HIS A 280 9.29 -5.09 6.17
N PRO A 281 8.55 -5.50 5.13
CA PRO A 281 7.38 -6.33 5.29
C PRO A 281 7.80 -7.79 5.26
N GLU A 282 7.20 -8.62 6.12
CA GLU A 282 7.35 -10.07 6.07
C GLU A 282 7.03 -10.60 4.65
N PRO A 283 7.86 -11.48 4.07
CA PRO A 283 7.67 -12.01 2.72
C PRO A 283 6.31 -12.67 2.48
N GLU A 284 5.72 -13.27 3.53
CA GLU A 284 4.40 -13.93 3.48
C GLU A 284 3.23 -12.96 3.23
N LEU A 285 3.31 -11.72 3.72
CA LEU A 285 2.24 -10.72 3.54
C LEU A 285 2.20 -10.20 2.11
N ALA A 286 3.37 -10.01 1.49
CA ALA A 286 3.47 -9.64 0.08
C ALA A 286 2.96 -10.78 -0.83
N GLN A 287 3.33 -12.03 -0.55
CA GLN A 287 2.85 -13.19 -1.31
C GLN A 287 1.34 -13.42 -1.16
N ARG A 288 0.77 -13.19 0.03
CA ARG A 288 -0.69 -13.28 0.26
C ARG A 288 -1.46 -12.17 -0.44
N ALA A 289 -0.92 -10.95 -0.48
CA ALA A 289 -1.49 -9.84 -1.23
C ALA A 289 -1.47 -10.14 -2.74
N GLU A 290 -0.34 -10.61 -3.27
CA GLU A 290 -0.20 -11.00 -4.69
C GLU A 290 -1.12 -12.18 -5.07
N ALA A 291 -1.26 -13.18 -4.20
CA ALA A 291 -2.13 -14.33 -4.44
C ALA A 291 -3.61 -13.94 -4.44
N GLY A 292 -4.04 -13.06 -3.53
CA GLY A 292 -5.40 -12.52 -3.49
C GLY A 292 -5.74 -11.73 -4.76
N LEU A 293 -4.84 -10.84 -5.17
CA LEU A 293 -4.94 -10.05 -6.41
C LEU A 293 -5.07 -10.94 -7.67
N ARG A 294 -4.44 -12.12 -7.68
CA ARG A 294 -4.58 -13.06 -8.81
C ARG A 294 -5.93 -13.78 -8.84
N GLN A 295 -6.49 -14.11 -7.68
CA GLN A 295 -7.76 -14.84 -7.58
C GLN A 295 -8.96 -13.96 -7.96
N ASP A 296 -9.02 -12.72 -7.47
CA ASP A 296 -10.15 -11.80 -7.72
C ASP A 296 -10.27 -11.43 -9.20
N ASN A 297 -9.13 -11.27 -9.88
CA ASN A 297 -9.10 -11.01 -11.32
C ASN A 297 -9.77 -12.13 -12.12
N SER A 298 -9.73 -13.39 -11.66
CA SER A 298 -10.34 -14.52 -12.35
C SER A 298 -11.87 -14.60 -12.21
N GLU A 299 -12.44 -14.06 -11.13
CA GLU A 299 -13.90 -14.05 -10.90
C GLU A 299 -14.58 -12.84 -11.57
N ILE A 300 -13.90 -11.70 -11.61
CA ILE A 300 -14.34 -10.49 -12.34
C ILE A 300 -14.33 -10.73 -13.86
N GLU A 301 -13.38 -11.53 -14.36
CA GLU A 301 -13.25 -11.92 -15.78
C GLU A 301 -14.48 -12.66 -16.36
N LYS A 302 -15.30 -13.30 -15.52
CA LYS A 302 -16.52 -14.00 -15.98
C LYS A 302 -17.71 -13.07 -16.24
N ARG A 303 -17.67 -11.82 -15.76
CA ARG A 303 -18.86 -10.92 -15.74
C ARG A 303 -18.86 -9.82 -16.80
N SER A 304 -17.73 -9.46 -17.41
CA SER A 304 -17.59 -8.27 -18.28
C SER A 304 -17.54 -8.59 -19.79
N GLY A 305 -18.57 -9.28 -20.30
CA GLY A 305 -18.71 -9.56 -21.73
C GLY A 305 -19.08 -8.33 -22.57
N THR A 306 -18.13 -7.46 -22.95
CA THR A 306 -18.33 -6.54 -24.08
C THR A 306 -17.02 -5.98 -24.67
N PRO A 307 -16.83 -5.97 -26.01
CA PRO A 307 -15.63 -5.46 -26.63
C PRO A 307 -15.75 -3.95 -26.91
N ARG A 308 -14.80 -3.15 -26.42
CA ARG A 308 -14.59 -1.76 -26.90
C ARG A 308 -13.16 -1.51 -27.34
N SER A 309 -13.07 -0.97 -28.55
CA SER A 309 -11.91 -0.63 -29.35
C SER A 309 -11.52 0.84 -29.14
N ARG A 310 -10.61 1.12 -28.20
CA ARG A 310 -9.73 2.30 -28.13
C ARG A 310 -8.83 2.13 -26.90
N PRO A 311 -7.53 2.52 -26.93
CA PRO A 311 -6.66 2.45 -25.78
C PRO A 311 -6.99 3.61 -24.82
N THR A 312 -7.84 3.34 -23.82
CA THR A 312 -8.16 4.29 -22.75
C THR A 312 -7.46 3.81 -21.47
N ALA A 313 -6.64 4.67 -20.84
CA ALA A 313 -6.06 4.37 -19.54
C ALA A 313 -7.19 4.31 -18.50
N THR A 314 -7.34 3.16 -17.84
CA THR A 314 -8.46 2.90 -16.94
C THR A 314 -7.91 2.66 -15.53
N LEU A 315 -8.44 3.36 -14.53
CA LEU A 315 -8.10 3.19 -13.13
C LEU A 315 -9.32 2.69 -12.35
N PHE A 316 -9.08 2.00 -11.24
CA PHE A 316 -10.15 1.61 -10.32
C PHE A 316 -10.41 2.76 -9.35
N ARG A 317 -11.66 3.20 -9.23
CA ARG A 317 -12.07 4.21 -8.25
C ARG A 317 -13.40 3.78 -7.66
N SER A 318 -13.50 3.72 -6.33
CA SER A 318 -14.82 3.59 -5.70
C SER A 318 -15.44 4.97 -5.56
N ARG A 319 -16.75 5.05 -5.80
CA ARG A 319 -17.53 6.25 -5.45
C ARG A 319 -17.74 6.26 -3.93
N PRO A 320 -17.60 7.40 -3.25
CA PRO A 320 -18.04 7.49 -1.87
C PRO A 320 -19.56 7.20 -1.81
N PRO A 321 -20.05 6.52 -0.76
CA PRO A 321 -21.47 6.26 -0.63
C PRO A 321 -22.23 7.58 -0.66
N ARG A 322 -23.23 7.68 -1.55
CA ARG A 322 -24.23 8.75 -1.48
C ARG A 322 -24.93 8.61 -0.12
N ARG A 323 -24.92 9.69 0.65
CA ARG A 323 -25.55 9.77 1.97
C ARG A 323 -27.04 9.49 1.92
#